data_AF-A0A651E209-F1
#
_entry.id   AF-A0A651E209-F1
#
_cell.length_a   1.000
_cell.length_b   1.000
_cell.length_c   1.000
_cell.angle_alpha   90.00
_cell.angle_beta   90.00
_cell.angle_gamma   90.00
#
_symmetry.space_group_name_H-M   'P 1'
#
loop_
_entity.id
_entity.type
_entity.pdbx_description
1 polymer ?
#
loop_
_entity_poly.entity_id
_entity_poly.type
_entity_poly.pdbx_seq_one_letter_code
_entity_poly.pdbx_strand_id
1 'polypeptide(L)'
;MAIATPLSAHEVGMRATIEVQAAGGATEVYTETTLPANARVTSILIQAYYSTGELMSDGSISIYAPGSPDVPWRTGVLNREGRYLFTPDLSRRGRWTVRVESPGHSNFINIVI
;
A
#
# COMPACT_ATOMS: atom_id res chain seq x y z
N MET A 1 -10.06 1.53 -40.89
CA MET A 1 -9.15 2.33 -40.05
C MET A 1 -9.14 1.67 -38.69
N ALA A 2 -8.20 0.75 -38.46
CA ALA A 2 -8.10 0.07 -37.17
C ALA A 2 -7.38 1.01 -36.20
N ILE A 3 -8.09 1.45 -35.17
CA ILE A 3 -7.50 2.08 -34.01
C ILE A 3 -6.65 1.00 -33.34
N ALA A 4 -5.34 1.12 -33.47
CA ALA A 4 -4.41 0.33 -32.69
C ALA A 4 -4.60 0.75 -31.22
N THR A 5 -5.29 -0.08 -30.44
CA THR A 5 -5.22 -0.02 -28.98
C THR A 5 -3.74 -0.12 -28.63
N PRO A 6 -3.11 0.88 -27.97
CA PRO A 6 -1.73 0.71 -27.55
C PRO A 6 -1.69 -0.47 -26.58
N LEU A 7 -0.93 -1.50 -26.91
CA LEU A 7 -0.54 -2.58 -26.01
C LEU A 7 0.37 -1.99 -24.91
N SER A 8 -0.20 -1.33 -23.92
CA SER A 8 0.50 -0.84 -22.73
C SER A 8 -0.44 -0.81 -21.53
N ALA A 9 -0.86 -2.00 -21.09
CA ALA A 9 -1.31 -2.17 -19.71
C ALA A 9 -0.23 -2.98 -18.96
N HIS A 10 0.87 -2.31 -18.62
CA HIS A 10 1.68 -2.76 -17.49
C HIS A 10 0.88 -2.39 -16.24
N GLU A 11 0.11 -3.34 -15.70
CA GLU A 11 -0.65 -3.12 -14.47
C GLU A 11 0.33 -3.03 -13.29
N VAL A 12 0.03 -2.17 -12.31
CA VAL A 12 0.79 -2.11 -11.06
C VAL A 12 0.10 -3.03 -10.06
N GLY A 13 0.80 -4.04 -9.56
CA GLY A 13 0.40 -4.81 -8.40
C GLY A 13 0.87 -4.15 -7.10
N MET A 14 0.11 -4.38 -6.02
CA MET A 14 0.45 -3.92 -4.68
C MET A 14 0.18 -5.04 -3.67
N ARG A 15 1.01 -5.13 -2.64
CA ARG A 15 0.78 -5.97 -1.46
C ARG A 15 1.09 -5.18 -0.19
N ALA A 16 0.29 -5.41 0.85
CA ALA A 16 0.62 -4.98 2.20
C ALA A 16 1.07 -6.18 3.04
N THR A 17 2.19 -6.03 3.74
CA THR A 17 2.60 -6.92 4.83
C THR A 17 2.46 -6.15 6.13
N ILE A 18 1.64 -6.68 7.03
CA ILE A 18 1.16 -5.96 8.21
C ILE A 18 1.66 -6.70 9.43
N GLU A 19 2.55 -6.08 10.19
CA GLU A 19 3.01 -6.61 11.47
C GLU A 19 2.04 -6.21 12.58
N VAL A 20 1.68 -7.18 13.41
CA VAL A 20 0.72 -7.04 14.49
C VAL A 20 1.33 -7.57 15.78
N GLN A 21 1.18 -6.81 16.86
CA GLN A 21 1.50 -7.27 18.21
C GLN A 21 0.33 -8.09 18.76
N ALA A 22 0.52 -9.40 18.91
CA ALA A 22 -0.45 -10.29 19.55
C ALA A 22 -0.58 -10.02 21.05
N ALA A 23 -1.70 -10.43 21.65
CA ALA A 23 -1.98 -10.22 23.08
C ALA A 23 -0.89 -10.83 24.00
N GLY A 24 -0.24 -11.90 23.57
CA GLY A 24 0.86 -12.55 24.29
C GLY A 24 2.24 -11.92 24.07
N GLY A 25 2.35 -10.78 23.38
CA GLY A 25 3.63 -10.13 23.07
C GLY A 25 4.40 -10.74 21.89
N ALA A 26 3.85 -11.77 21.23
CA ALA A 26 4.37 -12.26 19.96
C ALA A 26 4.09 -11.26 18.82
N THR A 27 4.91 -11.33 17.76
CA THR A 27 4.64 -10.61 16.51
C THR A 27 4.01 -11.59 15.51
N GLU A 28 2.91 -11.17 14.92
CA GLU A 28 2.20 -11.89 13.86
C GLU A 28 2.21 -11.06 12.58
N VAL A 29 2.16 -11.72 11.42
CA VAL A 29 2.17 -11.06 10.12
C VAL A 29 0.90 -11.40 9.35
N TYR A 30 0.23 -10.36 8.87
CA TYR A 30 -1.01 -10.42 8.11
C TYR A 30 -0.87 -9.70 6.77
N THR A 31 -1.89 -9.85 5.93
CA THR A 31 -2.11 -9.07 4.70
C THR A 31 -3.30 -8.16 4.87
N GLU A 32 -3.53 -7.25 3.91
CA GLU A 32 -4.71 -6.39 3.87
C GLU A 32 -6.05 -7.15 3.88
N THR A 33 -6.05 -8.42 3.45
CA THR A 33 -7.24 -9.28 3.38
C THR A 33 -7.42 -10.20 4.57
N THR A 34 -6.40 -10.36 5.41
CA THR A 34 -6.39 -11.31 6.54
C THR A 34 -6.25 -10.63 7.91
N LEU A 35 -6.13 -9.30 7.94
CA LEU A 35 -5.96 -8.53 9.17
C LEU A 35 -7.20 -8.62 10.10
N PRO A 36 -7.04 -9.01 11.38
CA PRO A 36 -8.12 -8.97 12.35
C PRO A 36 -8.58 -7.54 12.67
N ALA A 37 -9.89 -7.33 12.82
CA ALA A 37 -10.51 -6.01 13.01
C ALA A 37 -10.00 -5.20 14.22
N ASN A 38 -9.37 -5.85 15.21
CA ASN A 38 -8.84 -5.20 16.42
C ASN A 38 -7.33 -5.44 16.61
N ALA A 39 -6.64 -5.77 15.52
CA ALA A 39 -5.19 -5.95 15.53
C ALA A 39 -4.48 -4.70 16.07
N ARG A 40 -3.42 -4.92 16.87
CA ARG A 40 -2.47 -3.88 17.26
C ARG A 40 -1.37 -3.80 16.20
N VAL A 41 -1.67 -3.14 15.09
CA VAL A 41 -0.72 -2.97 13.98
C VAL A 41 0.48 -2.14 14.44
N THR A 42 1.68 -2.67 14.25
CA THR A 42 2.94 -1.99 14.60
C THR A 42 3.62 -1.38 13.37
N SER A 43 3.52 -2.05 12.23
CA SER A 43 4.09 -1.58 10.98
C SER A 43 3.32 -2.13 9.77
N ILE A 44 3.37 -1.36 8.68
CA ILE A 44 2.82 -1.75 7.37
C ILE A 44 3.91 -1.53 6.34
N LEU A 45 4.34 -2.62 5.71
CA LEU A 45 5.21 -2.61 4.55
C LEU A 45 4.36 -2.71 3.28
N ILE A 46 4.43 -1.67 2.46
CA ILE A 46 3.84 -1.66 1.12
C ILE A 46 4.92 -2.08 0.14
N GLN A 47 4.58 -2.98 -0.79
CA GLN A 47 5.41 -3.28 -1.95
C GLN A 47 4.59 -3.14 -3.23
N ALA A 48 5.13 -2.39 -4.19
CA ALA A 48 4.55 -2.23 -5.51
C ALA A 48 5.47 -2.79 -6.61
N TYR A 49 4.87 -3.40 -7.61
CA TYR A 49 5.55 -4.09 -8.70
C TYR A 49 4.71 -3.99 -9.97
N TYR A 50 5.34 -4.07 -11.13
CA TYR A 50 4.65 -4.12 -12.41
C TYR A 50 4.27 -5.55 -12.76
N SER A 51 3.26 -5.73 -13.61
CA SER A 51 2.83 -7.04 -14.12
C SER A 51 3.95 -7.79 -14.88
N THR A 52 5.02 -7.09 -15.27
CA THR A 52 6.26 -7.66 -15.84
C THR A 52 7.14 -8.37 -14.81
N GLY A 53 6.90 -8.17 -13.52
CA GLY A 53 7.73 -8.65 -12.41
C GLY A 53 8.78 -7.64 -11.93
N GLU A 54 8.93 -6.50 -12.61
CA GLU A 54 9.81 -5.41 -12.18
C GLU A 54 9.27 -4.73 -10.93
N LEU A 55 10.17 -4.27 -10.05
CA LEU A 55 9.79 -3.52 -8.86
C LEU A 55 9.59 -2.04 -9.22
N MET A 56 8.59 -1.41 -8.59
CA MET A 56 8.28 -0.01 -8.81
C MET A 56 9.26 0.88 -8.01
N SER A 57 10.52 0.94 -8.42
CA SER A 57 11.52 1.80 -7.78
C SER A 57 11.19 3.28 -8.01
N ASP A 58 11.47 4.11 -7.00
CA ASP A 58 11.35 5.57 -7.07
C ASP A 58 9.93 6.09 -7.39
N GLY A 59 8.91 5.22 -7.32
CA GLY A 59 7.51 5.61 -7.40
C GLY A 59 7.11 6.45 -6.19
N SER A 60 6.22 7.41 -6.39
CA SER A 60 5.64 8.17 -5.28
C SER A 60 4.57 7.34 -4.56
N ILE A 61 4.45 7.54 -3.25
CA ILE A 61 3.41 6.92 -2.41
C ILE A 61 2.69 7.99 -1.62
N SER A 62 1.35 7.90 -1.58
CA SER A 62 0.46 8.76 -0.79
C SER A 62 -0.43 7.88 0.09
N ILE A 63 -0.46 8.18 1.39
CA ILE A 63 -1.20 7.42 2.40
C ILE A 63 -2.30 8.32 2.95
N TYR A 64 -3.54 7.88 2.82
CA TYR A 64 -4.73 8.58 3.29
C TYR A 64 -5.29 7.83 4.49
N ALA A 65 -5.42 8.55 5.59
CA ALA A 65 -5.96 8.03 6.82
C ALA A 65 -7.51 8.13 6.83
N PRO A 66 -8.20 7.35 7.67
CA PRO A 66 -9.66 7.36 7.75
C PRO A 66 -10.23 8.77 7.97
N GLY A 67 -11.33 9.06 7.28
CA GLY A 67 -12.04 10.35 7.35
C GLY A 67 -11.42 11.51 6.56
N SER A 68 -10.30 11.30 5.86
CA SER A 68 -9.64 12.36 5.08
C SER A 68 -9.14 11.84 3.71
N PRO A 69 -10.04 11.46 2.79
CA PRO A 69 -9.65 10.84 1.51
C PRO A 69 -8.96 11.81 0.54
N ASP A 70 -9.15 13.12 0.70
CA ASP A 70 -8.62 14.13 -0.23
C ASP A 70 -7.28 14.73 0.24
N VAL A 71 -6.86 14.44 1.48
CA VAL A 71 -5.63 14.98 2.07
C VAL A 71 -4.74 13.82 2.53
N PRO A 72 -3.57 13.61 1.91
CA PRO A 72 -2.62 12.61 2.35
C PRO A 72 -2.21 12.88 3.80
N TRP A 73 -2.32 11.85 4.65
CA TRP A 73 -1.73 11.86 5.99
C TRP A 73 -0.20 11.77 5.91
N ARG A 74 0.33 11.06 4.93
CA ARG A 74 1.77 10.93 4.68
C ARG A 74 2.03 10.72 3.19
N THR A 75 3.14 11.28 2.71
CA THR A 75 3.68 11.02 1.37
C THR A 75 5.11 10.51 1.46
N GLY A 76 5.60 9.91 0.39
CA GLY A 76 6.97 9.41 0.31
C GLY A 76 7.36 8.90 -1.07
N VAL A 77 8.49 8.20 -1.11
CA VAL A 77 9.05 7.57 -2.33
C VAL A 77 9.36 6.12 -2.00
N LEU A 78 8.95 5.21 -2.89
CA LEU A 78 9.28 3.79 -2.82
C LEU A 78 10.79 3.62 -2.99
N ASN A 79 11.40 2.75 -2.20
CA ASN A 79 12.82 2.44 -2.33
C ASN A 79 13.12 1.63 -3.61
N ARG A 80 14.38 1.23 -3.82
CA ARG A 80 14.82 0.44 -5.00
C ARG A 80 14.12 -0.92 -5.13
N GLU A 81 13.62 -1.47 -4.02
CA GLU A 81 12.86 -2.72 -4.01
C GLU A 81 11.34 -2.50 -4.17
N GLY A 82 10.92 -1.28 -4.51
CA GLY A 82 9.51 -0.89 -4.64
C GLY A 82 8.77 -0.87 -3.31
N ARG A 83 9.49 -0.64 -2.19
CA ARG A 83 8.94 -0.75 -0.83
C ARG A 83 8.84 0.58 -0.10
N TYR A 84 7.85 0.66 0.78
CA TYR A 84 7.71 1.75 1.75
C TYR A 84 7.13 1.23 3.07
N LEU A 85 7.82 1.51 4.17
CA LEU A 85 7.42 1.12 5.52
C LEU A 85 6.84 2.32 6.26
N PHE A 86 5.69 2.14 6.90
CA PHE A 86 5.13 3.14 7.81
C PHE A 86 4.41 2.51 8.99
N THR A 87 4.25 3.29 10.06
CA THR A 87 3.43 2.93 11.22
C THR A 87 2.15 3.75 11.17
N PRO A 88 0.96 3.12 11.10
CA PRO A 88 -0.31 3.84 11.08
C PRO A 88 -0.61 4.46 12.46
N ASP A 89 -1.36 5.57 12.46
CA ASP A 89 -1.90 6.15 13.69
C ASP A 89 -3.14 5.36 14.15
N LEU A 90 -2.98 4.52 15.17
CA LEU A 90 -4.06 3.66 15.66
C LEU A 90 -5.19 4.41 16.38
N SER A 91 -5.06 5.72 16.67
CA SER A 91 -6.21 6.50 17.12
C SER A 91 -7.20 6.78 15.98
N ARG A 92 -6.80 6.52 14.73
CA ARG A 92 -7.60 6.68 13.50
C ARG A 92 -7.92 5.31 12.91
N ARG A 93 -8.79 4.56 13.57
CA ARG A 93 -9.31 3.28 13.06
C ARG A 93 -10.23 3.48 11.85
N GLY A 94 -10.27 2.49 10.97
CA GLY A 94 -11.09 2.49 9.76
C GLY A 94 -10.28 2.18 8.49
N ARG A 95 -10.84 2.61 7.35
CA ARG A 95 -10.23 2.37 6.04
C ARG A 95 -9.09 3.34 5.75
N TRP A 96 -7.87 2.81 5.73
CA TRP A 96 -6.68 3.47 5.19
C TRP A 96 -6.58 3.18 3.69
N THR A 97 -6.25 4.19 2.90
CA THR A 97 -6.01 4.03 1.46
C THR A 97 -4.57 4.40 1.16
N VAL A 98 -3.84 3.50 0.50
CA VAL A 98 -2.47 3.73 0.07
C VAL A 98 -2.44 3.76 -1.44
N ARG A 99 -1.95 4.83 -2.03
CA ARG A 99 -1.82 5.01 -3.49
C ARG A 99 -0.35 5.08 -3.88
N VAL A 100 0.02 4.43 -4.97
CA VAL A 100 1.35 4.54 -5.59
C VAL A 100 1.22 5.05 -7.02
N GLU A 101 2.19 5.85 -7.45
CA GLU A 101 2.23 6.46 -8.78
C GLU A 101 3.64 6.52 -9.35
N SER A 102 3.78 6.16 -10.62
CA SER A 102 4.95 6.37 -11.47
C SER A 102 4.48 6.93 -12.82
N PRO A 103 5.37 7.44 -13.70
CA PRO A 103 4.96 7.96 -15.00
C PRO A 103 4.10 6.95 -15.77
N GLY A 104 2.84 7.31 -16.04
CA GLY A 104 1.89 6.48 -16.77
C GLY A 104 1.23 5.32 -16.00
N HIS A 105 1.59 5.09 -14.73
CA HIS A 105 1.08 3.96 -13.94
C HIS A 105 0.67 4.37 -12.52
N SER A 106 -0.45 3.83 -12.04
CA SER A 106 -0.85 4.00 -10.64
C SER A 106 -1.68 2.82 -10.17
N ASN A 107 -1.67 2.57 -8.87
CA ASN A 107 -2.63 1.67 -8.22
C ASN A 107 -2.86 2.13 -6.76
N PHE A 108 -3.84 1.53 -6.10
CA PHE A 108 -4.08 1.72 -4.68
C PHE A 108 -4.49 0.41 -3.98
N ILE A 109 -4.29 0.37 -2.67
CA ILE A 109 -4.76 -0.70 -1.80
C ILE A 109 -5.47 -0.11 -0.59
N ASN A 110 -6.51 -0.81 -0.12
CA ASN A 110 -7.22 -0.43 1.10
C ASN A 110 -6.85 -1.39 2.23
N ILE A 111 -6.59 -0.84 3.41
CA ILE A 111 -6.26 -1.59 4.63
C ILE A 111 -7.24 -1.16 5.72
N VAL A 112 -7.97 -2.11 6.30
CA VAL A 112 -8.95 -1.82 7.36
C VAL A 112 -8.34 -2.13 8.71
N ILE A 113 -8.06 -1.09 9.51
CA ILE A 113 -7.34 -1.17 10.80
C ILE A 113 -8.28 -0.82 11.96
#